data_AF-A0A957CPG6-F1
#
_entry.id   AF-A0A957CPG6-F1
#
_cell.length_a   1.000
_cell.length_b   1.000
_cell.length_c   1.000
_cell.angle_alpha   90.00
_cell.angle_beta   90.00
_cell.angle_gamma   90.00
#
_symmetry.space_group_name_H-M   'P 1'
#
loop_
_entity.id
_entity.type
_entity.pdbx_description
1 polymer ?
#
loop_
_entity_poly.entity_id
_entity_poly.type
_entity_poly.pdbx_seq_one_letter_code
_entity_poly.pdbx_strand_id
1 'polypeptide(L)'
;ALELRVMTFGVVLFTLLVQGITIEKLINRLHLGKKLPQREAVRQQQALLFAKRAGLLELNRLHDNGWLFRDIWESMNQVYDEEVTEVKELIRTHLQDYPELEQELYLLAREDVLKAERSALTEATRAGLIAEEIEEELVIELNNRLAAIEILKENRELDGFSADESEDAHG
;
A
#
# COMPACT_ATOMS: atom_id res chain seq x y z
N ALA A 1 34.58 14.53 -42.99
CA ALA A 1 33.19 14.13 -42.65
C ALA A 1 33.10 13.19 -41.44
N LEU A 2 34.07 12.28 -41.23
CA LEU A 2 34.06 11.38 -40.06
C LEU A 2 34.47 12.08 -38.74
N GLU A 3 35.41 13.02 -38.78
CA GLU A 3 35.93 13.72 -37.57
C GLU A 3 34.85 14.50 -36.82
N LEU A 4 33.96 15.21 -37.54
CA LEU A 4 32.85 15.94 -36.92
C LEU A 4 31.85 15.00 -36.23
N ARG A 5 31.64 13.78 -36.75
CA ARG A 5 30.70 12.81 -36.17
C ARG A 5 31.22 12.22 -34.86
N VAL A 6 32.53 11.98 -34.76
CA VAL A 6 33.15 11.49 -33.53
C VAL A 6 33.16 12.59 -32.46
N MET A 7 33.43 13.84 -32.84
CA MET A 7 33.37 14.98 -31.91
C MET A 7 31.96 15.24 -31.40
N THR A 8 30.93 15.19 -32.25
CA THR A 8 29.55 15.40 -31.78
C THR A 8 29.07 14.25 -30.89
N PHE A 9 29.45 13.00 -31.18
CA PHE A 9 29.10 11.87 -30.32
C PHE A 9 29.77 11.96 -28.95
N GLY A 10 31.06 12.34 -28.91
CA GLY A 10 31.80 12.51 -27.66
C GLY A 10 31.25 13.65 -26.78
N VAL A 11 30.91 14.79 -27.40
CA VAL A 11 30.32 15.93 -26.68
C VAL A 11 28.93 15.57 -26.14
N VAL A 12 28.08 14.90 -26.93
CA VAL A 12 26.74 14.48 -26.48
C VAL A 12 26.83 13.51 -25.30
N LEU A 13 27.71 12.51 -25.37
CA LEU A 13 27.90 11.55 -24.29
C LEU A 13 28.41 12.22 -23.01
N PHE A 14 29.36 13.15 -23.14
CA PHE A 14 29.89 13.92 -22.02
C PHE A 14 28.82 14.82 -21.39
N THR A 15 27.98 15.48 -22.20
CA THR A 15 26.88 16.30 -21.67
C THR A 15 25.85 15.47 -20.94
N LEU A 16 25.49 14.29 -21.46
CA LEU A 16 24.55 13.39 -20.77
C LEU A 16 25.13 12.86 -19.45
N LEU A 17 26.43 12.54 -19.41
CA LEU A 17 27.10 12.05 -18.21
C LEU A 17 27.20 13.14 -17.13
N VAL A 18 27.63 14.35 -17.51
CA VAL A 18 27.77 15.48 -16.59
C VAL A 18 26.40 15.95 -16.10
N GLN A 19 25.38 15.98 -16.96
CA GLN A 19 24.00 16.26 -16.56
C GLN A 19 23.48 15.19 -15.58
N GLY A 20 23.68 13.91 -15.88
CA GLY A 20 23.25 12.81 -15.01
C GLY A 20 23.82 12.90 -13.59
N ILE A 21 25.13 13.17 -13.46
CA ILE A 21 25.81 13.30 -12.16
C ILE A 21 25.40 14.61 -11.44
N THR A 22 25.09 15.67 -12.17
CA THR A 22 24.67 16.95 -11.58
C THR A 22 23.24 16.92 -11.09
N ILE A 23 22.36 16.19 -11.77
CA ILE A 23 20.97 15.91 -11.33
C ILE A 23 21.01 15.15 -10.00
N GLU A 24 21.81 14.08 -9.90
CA GLU A 24 21.94 13.30 -8.66
C GLU A 24 22.43 14.14 -7.47
N LYS A 25 23.40 15.04 -7.71
CA LYS A 25 23.92 15.94 -6.67
C LYS A 25 22.95 17.07 -6.31
N LEU A 26 22.12 17.51 -7.25
CA LEU A 26 21.06 18.50 -7.02
C LEU A 26 19.90 17.89 -6.21
N ILE A 27 19.48 16.67 -6.54
CA ILE A 27 18.48 15.88 -5.77
C ILE A 27 18.91 15.76 -4.31
N ASN A 28 20.17 15.41 -4.05
CA ASN A 28 20.69 15.24 -2.69
C ASN A 28 20.80 16.57 -1.91
N ARG A 29 21.02 17.70 -2.59
CA ARG A 29 21.17 19.01 -1.94
C ARG A 29 19.82 19.68 -1.64
N LEU A 30 18.76 19.36 -2.36
CA LEU A 30 17.44 19.97 -2.21
C LEU A 30 16.55 19.29 -1.15
N HIS A 31 17.04 18.27 -0.44
CA HIS A 31 16.21 17.44 0.46
C HIS A 31 14.94 16.85 -0.22
N LEU A 32 14.90 16.77 -1.55
CA LEU A 32 13.94 16.03 -2.38
C LEU A 32 13.88 14.52 -2.05
N GLY A 33 14.79 14.05 -1.18
CA GLY A 33 14.83 12.71 -0.62
C GLY A 33 14.12 12.53 0.73
N LYS A 34 13.39 13.53 1.26
CA LYS A 34 12.48 13.28 2.41
C LYS A 34 11.15 12.67 1.94
N LYS A 35 11.21 11.67 1.07
CA LYS A 35 10.24 10.58 1.15
C LYS A 35 10.34 10.03 2.58
N LEU A 36 9.20 9.66 3.18
CA LEU A 36 9.01 8.55 4.13
C LEU A 36 8.01 8.82 5.27
N PRO A 37 8.05 9.90 6.08
CA PRO A 37 7.48 9.81 7.43
C PRO A 37 5.94 9.70 7.49
N GLN A 38 5.18 10.40 6.64
CA GLN A 38 3.70 10.45 6.75
C GLN A 38 3.01 9.26 6.07
N ARG A 39 3.47 8.87 4.86
CA ARG A 39 3.02 7.63 4.18
C ARG A 39 3.39 6.38 4.98
N GLU A 40 4.59 6.34 5.54
CA GLU A 40 4.97 5.26 6.46
C GLU A 40 4.12 5.27 7.73
N ALA A 41 3.80 6.44 8.29
CA ALA A 41 2.94 6.53 9.47
C ALA A 41 1.55 5.93 9.21
N VAL A 42 0.90 6.25 8.10
CA VAL A 42 -0.41 5.67 7.77
C VAL A 42 -0.32 4.17 7.52
N ARG A 43 0.71 3.68 6.82
CA ARG A 43 0.92 2.23 6.65
C ARG A 43 1.21 1.51 7.97
N GLN A 44 1.99 2.13 8.85
CA GLN A 44 2.31 1.59 10.16
C GLN A 44 1.06 1.51 11.04
N GLN A 45 0.20 2.53 11.00
CA GLN A 45 -1.09 2.54 11.69
C GLN A 45 -2.04 1.48 11.13
N GLN A 46 -2.07 1.28 9.81
CA GLN A 46 -2.85 0.21 9.19
C GLN A 46 -2.35 -1.19 9.62
N ALA A 47 -1.04 -1.41 9.63
CA ALA A 47 -0.45 -2.66 10.09
C ALA A 47 -0.79 -2.93 11.57
N LEU A 48 -0.76 -1.88 12.40
CA LEU A 48 -1.18 -1.97 13.79
C LEU A 48 -2.68 -2.31 13.91
N LEU A 49 -3.54 -1.65 13.13
CA LEU A 49 -4.98 -1.95 13.11
C LEU A 49 -5.26 -3.40 12.71
N PHE A 50 -4.54 -3.92 11.71
CA PHE A 50 -4.64 -5.32 11.29
C PHE A 50 -4.20 -6.28 12.41
N ALA A 51 -3.06 -6.02 13.03
CA ALA A 51 -2.56 -6.84 14.13
C ALA A 51 -3.51 -6.85 15.33
N LYS A 52 -4.07 -5.69 15.70
CA LYS A 52 -5.05 -5.58 16.80
C LYS A 52 -6.34 -6.34 16.49
N ARG A 53 -6.86 -6.25 15.26
CA ARG A 53 -8.02 -7.04 14.82
C ARG A 53 -7.76 -8.55 14.81
N ALA A 54 -6.58 -8.97 14.37
CA ALA A 54 -6.20 -10.38 14.41
C ALA A 54 -6.12 -10.89 15.86
N GLY A 55 -5.56 -10.08 16.77
CA GLY A 55 -5.55 -10.37 18.20
C GLY A 55 -6.96 -10.48 18.80
N LEU A 56 -7.88 -9.58 18.42
CA LEU A 56 -9.28 -9.63 18.85
C LEU A 56 -10.00 -10.88 18.34
N LEU A 57 -9.76 -11.29 17.09
CA LEU A 57 -10.33 -12.51 16.53
C LEU A 57 -9.85 -13.75 17.31
N GLU A 58 -8.56 -13.81 17.65
CA GLU A 58 -8.01 -14.91 18.43
C GLU A 58 -8.51 -14.89 19.88
N LEU A 59 -8.64 -13.71 20.49
CA LEU A 59 -9.21 -13.54 21.82
C LEU A 59 -10.64 -14.12 21.90
N ASN A 60 -11.47 -13.79 20.90
CA ASN A 60 -12.83 -14.34 20.77
C ASN A 60 -12.80 -15.86 20.57
N ARG A 61 -11.91 -16.35 19.71
CA ARG A 61 -11.74 -17.80 19.48
C ARG A 61 -11.36 -18.54 20.77
N LEU A 62 -10.52 -17.96 21.63
CA LEU A 62 -10.11 -18.58 22.91
C LEU A 62 -11.27 -18.63 23.91
N HIS A 63 -12.08 -17.56 23.98
CA HIS A 63 -13.29 -17.54 24.78
C HIS A 63 -14.32 -18.57 24.29
N ASP A 64 -14.59 -18.61 23.00
CA ASP A 64 -15.60 -19.50 22.41
C ASP A 64 -15.26 -20.99 22.58
N ASN A 65 -13.97 -21.30 22.63
CA ASN A 65 -13.47 -22.65 22.89
C ASN A 65 -13.31 -22.97 24.39
N GLY A 66 -13.72 -22.07 25.29
CA GLY A 66 -13.70 -22.25 26.74
C GLY A 66 -12.32 -22.16 27.40
N TRP A 67 -11.29 -21.71 26.67
CA TRP A 67 -9.93 -21.54 27.20
C TRP A 67 -9.79 -20.25 28.02
N LEU A 68 -10.69 -19.29 27.82
CA LEU A 68 -10.68 -18.00 28.50
C LEU A 68 -11.98 -17.79 29.28
N PHE A 69 -11.85 -17.49 30.57
CA PHE A 69 -13.00 -17.14 31.41
C PHE A 69 -13.63 -15.82 30.96
N ARG A 70 -14.96 -15.72 31.06
CA ARG A 70 -15.73 -14.55 30.62
C ARG A 70 -15.19 -13.24 31.16
N ASP A 71 -14.92 -13.15 32.46
CA ASP A 71 -14.49 -11.90 33.09
C ASP A 71 -13.13 -11.40 32.55
N ILE A 72 -12.23 -12.32 32.19
CA ILE A 72 -10.93 -11.98 31.58
C ILE A 72 -11.13 -11.58 30.11
N TRP A 73 -11.98 -12.31 29.39
CA TRP A 73 -12.34 -11.97 28.02
C TRP A 73 -12.97 -10.58 27.92
N GLU A 74 -13.96 -10.25 28.76
CA GLU A 74 -14.64 -8.95 28.75
C GLU A 74 -13.64 -7.81 28.97
N SER A 75 -12.76 -7.94 29.98
CA SER A 75 -11.74 -6.93 30.26
C SER A 75 -10.74 -6.76 29.11
N MET A 76 -10.27 -7.86 28.51
CA MET A 76 -9.35 -7.78 27.37
C MET A 76 -10.04 -7.24 26.12
N ASN A 77 -11.27 -7.67 25.84
CA ASN A 77 -12.04 -7.24 24.68
C ASN A 77 -12.26 -5.72 24.71
N GLN A 78 -12.59 -5.16 25.87
CA GLN A 78 -12.74 -3.72 26.04
C GLN A 78 -11.44 -2.98 25.69
N VAL A 79 -10.28 -3.45 26.17
CA VAL A 79 -8.97 -2.84 25.86
C VAL A 79 -8.69 -2.90 24.36
N TYR A 80 -8.93 -4.05 23.72
CA TYR A 80 -8.74 -4.18 22.27
C TYR A 80 -9.69 -3.26 21.48
N ASP A 81 -10.94 -3.11 21.91
CA ASP A 81 -11.91 -2.21 21.26
C ASP A 81 -11.48 -0.74 21.38
N GLU A 82 -10.97 -0.34 22.55
CA GLU A 82 -10.39 0.99 22.79
C GLU A 82 -9.18 1.23 21.88
N GLU A 83 -8.20 0.33 21.87
CA GLU A 83 -6.99 0.43 21.03
C GLU A 83 -7.33 0.47 19.52
N VAL A 84 -8.28 -0.36 19.07
CA VAL A 84 -8.75 -0.35 17.68
C VAL A 84 -9.40 0.99 17.33
N THR A 85 -10.15 1.57 18.25
CA THR A 85 -10.81 2.86 18.05
C THR A 85 -9.78 4.00 17.97
N GLU A 86 -8.79 4.01 18.86
CA GLU A 86 -7.70 5.00 18.85
C GLU A 86 -6.92 4.97 17.54
N VAL A 87 -6.54 3.78 17.06
CA VAL A 87 -5.80 3.63 15.80
C VAL A 87 -6.65 4.10 14.61
N LYS A 88 -7.96 3.84 14.61
CA LYS A 88 -8.86 4.33 13.55
C LYS A 88 -8.95 5.85 13.54
N GLU A 89 -9.08 6.49 14.69
CA GLU A 89 -9.13 7.96 14.75
C GLU A 89 -7.81 8.58 14.31
N LEU A 90 -6.67 7.97 14.68
CA LEU A 90 -5.37 8.44 14.22
C LEU A 90 -5.21 8.36 12.69
N ILE A 91 -5.70 7.27 12.07
CA ILE A 91 -5.76 7.14 10.61
C ILE A 91 -6.69 8.21 10.04
N ARG A 92 -7.86 8.45 10.66
CA ARG A 92 -8.83 9.44 10.20
C ARG A 92 -8.26 10.86 10.24
N THR A 93 -7.55 11.23 11.30
CA THR A 93 -6.86 12.51 11.40
C THR A 93 -5.79 12.64 10.32
N HIS A 94 -4.97 11.62 10.10
CA HIS A 94 -3.99 11.65 9.00
C HIS A 94 -4.65 11.77 7.62
N LEU A 95 -5.82 11.17 7.39
CA LEU A 95 -6.57 11.32 6.15
C LEU A 95 -7.17 12.73 5.98
N GLN A 96 -7.52 13.41 7.08
CA GLN A 96 -7.97 14.81 7.02
C GLN A 96 -6.83 15.75 6.63
N ASP A 97 -5.63 15.48 7.15
CA ASP A 97 -4.44 16.27 6.86
C ASP A 97 -3.91 16.00 5.44
N TYR A 98 -4.13 14.79 4.91
CA TYR A 98 -3.64 14.33 3.61
C TYR A 98 -4.72 13.55 2.82
N PRO A 99 -5.68 14.24 2.17
CA PRO A 99 -6.77 13.60 1.42
C PRO A 99 -6.29 12.70 0.27
N GLU A 100 -5.11 12.96 -0.29
CA GLU A 100 -4.49 12.14 -1.33
C GLU A 100 -4.19 10.69 -0.88
N LEU A 101 -4.08 10.46 0.45
CA LEU A 101 -3.90 9.13 1.03
C LEU A 101 -5.19 8.30 1.05
N GLU A 102 -6.37 8.93 0.91
CA GLU A 102 -7.66 8.22 0.92
C GLU A 102 -7.75 7.21 -0.22
N GLN A 103 -7.30 7.59 -1.41
CA GLN A 103 -7.30 6.67 -2.55
C GLN A 103 -6.21 5.60 -2.43
N GLU A 104 -5.07 5.85 -1.75
CA GLU A 104 -4.07 4.80 -1.45
C GLU A 104 -4.67 3.76 -0.51
N LEU A 105 -5.36 4.23 0.55
CA LEU A 105 -6.09 3.36 1.47
C LEU A 105 -7.19 2.56 0.76
N TYR A 106 -7.92 3.17 -0.17
CA TYR A 106 -8.92 2.47 -0.98
C TYR A 106 -8.30 1.33 -1.81
N LEU A 107 -7.18 1.58 -2.50
CA LEU A 107 -6.51 0.56 -3.31
C LEU A 107 -6.01 -0.61 -2.45
N LEU A 108 -5.45 -0.31 -1.27
CA LEU A 108 -5.02 -1.33 -0.30
C LEU A 108 -6.20 -2.16 0.20
N ALA A 109 -7.29 -1.51 0.62
CA ALA A 109 -8.49 -2.20 1.06
C ALA A 109 -9.09 -3.07 -0.05
N ARG A 110 -9.07 -2.58 -1.30
CA ARG A 110 -9.57 -3.34 -2.45
C ARG A 110 -8.72 -4.57 -2.75
N GLU A 111 -7.40 -4.46 -2.65
CA GLU A 111 -6.47 -5.58 -2.80
C GLU A 111 -6.75 -6.68 -1.74
N ASP A 112 -6.92 -6.28 -0.49
CA ASP A 112 -7.20 -7.21 0.61
C ASP A 112 -8.54 -7.93 0.44
N VAL A 113 -9.59 -7.21 0.01
CA VAL A 113 -10.89 -7.82 -0.30
C VAL A 113 -10.78 -8.86 -1.42
N LEU A 114 -10.06 -8.56 -2.50
CA LEU A 114 -9.88 -9.52 -3.60
C LEU A 114 -9.10 -10.77 -3.16
N LYS A 115 -8.09 -10.61 -2.27
CA LYS A 115 -7.39 -11.75 -1.67
C LYS A 115 -8.33 -12.62 -0.83
N ALA A 116 -9.21 -11.99 -0.04
CA ALA A 116 -10.20 -12.70 0.76
C ALA A 116 -11.25 -13.42 -0.11
N GLU A 117 -11.74 -12.77 -1.18
CA GLU A 117 -12.65 -13.38 -2.17
C GLU A 117 -12.02 -14.63 -2.78
N ARG A 118 -10.74 -14.56 -3.17
CA ARG A 118 -10.00 -15.72 -3.71
C ARG A 118 -9.89 -16.85 -2.69
N SER A 119 -9.55 -16.54 -1.44
CA SER A 119 -9.48 -17.55 -0.37
C SER A 119 -10.84 -18.22 -0.11
N ALA A 120 -11.93 -17.46 -0.14
CA ALA A 120 -13.27 -17.99 0.04
C ALA A 120 -13.69 -18.93 -1.09
N LEU A 121 -13.29 -18.62 -2.34
CA LEU A 121 -13.56 -19.46 -3.49
C LEU A 121 -12.85 -20.82 -3.39
N THR A 122 -11.57 -20.82 -3.03
CA THR A 122 -10.81 -22.06 -2.80
C THR A 122 -11.41 -22.90 -1.66
N GLU A 123 -11.93 -22.27 -0.60
CA GLU A 123 -12.62 -22.98 0.46
C GLU A 123 -13.95 -23.58 -0.02
N ALA A 124 -14.71 -22.84 -0.84
CA ALA A 124 -15.97 -23.33 -1.40
C ALA A 124 -15.78 -24.55 -2.30
N THR A 125 -14.71 -24.59 -3.11
CA THR A 125 -14.38 -25.77 -3.92
C THR A 125 -13.98 -26.95 -3.05
N ARG A 126 -13.13 -26.73 -2.04
CA ARG A 126 -12.74 -27.78 -1.08
C ARG A 126 -13.92 -28.38 -0.34
N ALA A 127 -14.93 -27.57 -0.05
CA ALA A 127 -16.19 -27.99 0.54
C ALA A 127 -17.16 -28.67 -0.46
N GLY A 128 -16.81 -28.73 -1.75
CA GLY A 128 -17.65 -29.29 -2.82
C GLY A 128 -18.87 -28.44 -3.16
N LEU A 129 -18.88 -27.16 -2.77
CA LEU A 129 -20.01 -26.24 -3.01
C LEU A 129 -20.00 -25.68 -4.44
N ILE A 130 -18.84 -25.64 -5.07
CA ILE A 130 -18.63 -25.22 -6.46
C ILE A 130 -17.76 -26.23 -7.19
N ALA A 131 -17.93 -26.30 -8.51
CA ALA A 131 -17.10 -27.14 -9.37
C ALA A 131 -15.72 -26.49 -9.59
N GLU A 132 -14.67 -27.30 -9.76
CA GLU A 132 -13.30 -26.83 -9.96
C GLU A 132 -13.17 -25.96 -11.22
N GLU A 133 -13.93 -26.28 -12.27
CA GLU A 133 -13.96 -25.48 -13.49
C GLU A 133 -14.52 -24.06 -13.26
N ILE A 134 -15.46 -23.91 -12.32
CA ILE A 134 -16.03 -22.60 -11.94
C ILE A 134 -15.02 -21.82 -11.08
N GLU A 135 -14.26 -22.50 -10.22
CA GLU A 135 -13.18 -21.86 -9.47
C GLU A 135 -12.12 -21.31 -10.42
N GLU A 136 -11.64 -22.10 -11.39
CA GLU A 136 -10.59 -21.66 -12.32
C GLU A 136 -10.97 -20.37 -13.05
N GLU A 137 -12.21 -20.27 -13.58
CA GLU A 137 -12.70 -19.08 -14.27
C GLU A 137 -12.73 -17.85 -13.35
N LEU A 138 -13.28 -18.00 -12.14
CA LEU A 138 -13.41 -16.92 -11.18
C LEU A 138 -12.05 -16.48 -10.60
N VAL A 139 -11.12 -17.42 -10.36
CA VAL A 139 -9.75 -17.09 -9.92
C VAL A 139 -9.01 -16.28 -10.98
N ILE A 140 -9.16 -16.62 -12.26
CA ILE A 140 -8.57 -15.84 -13.37
C ILE A 140 -9.10 -14.40 -13.34
N GLU A 141 -10.41 -14.21 -13.18
CA GLU A 141 -11.01 -12.88 -13.09
C GLU A 141 -10.46 -12.08 -11.89
N LEU A 142 -10.40 -12.71 -10.70
CA LEU A 142 -9.86 -12.07 -9.50
C LEU A 142 -8.38 -11.70 -9.65
N ASN A 143 -7.57 -12.56 -10.28
CA ASN A 143 -6.16 -12.28 -10.55
C ASN A 143 -5.99 -11.11 -11.54
N ASN A 144 -6.83 -11.00 -12.57
CA ASN A 144 -6.82 -9.87 -13.48
C ASN A 144 -7.15 -8.55 -12.76
N ARG A 145 -8.13 -8.58 -11.85
CA ARG A 145 -8.47 -7.41 -11.02
C ARG A 145 -7.35 -7.04 -10.05
N LEU A 146 -6.68 -8.03 -9.45
CA LEU A 146 -5.50 -7.81 -8.59
C LEU A 146 -4.36 -7.17 -9.38
N ALA A 147 -4.05 -7.68 -10.58
CA ALA A 147 -3.02 -7.12 -11.45
C ALA A 147 -3.31 -5.66 -11.84
N ALA A 148 -4.57 -5.33 -12.12
CA ALA A 148 -4.97 -3.95 -12.39
C ALA A 148 -4.71 -3.02 -11.20
N ILE A 149 -4.97 -3.48 -9.96
CA ILE A 149 -4.66 -2.69 -8.75
C ILE A 149 -3.16 -2.49 -8.60
N GLU A 150 -2.35 -3.52 -8.86
CA GLU A 150 -0.89 -3.43 -8.76
C GLU A 150 -0.32 -2.38 -9.72
N ILE A 151 -0.80 -2.35 -10.97
CA ILE A 151 -0.44 -1.33 -11.97
C ILE A 151 -0.87 0.07 -11.49
N LEU A 152 -2.07 0.21 -10.92
CA LEU A 152 -2.56 1.50 -10.40
C LEU A 152 -1.73 2.00 -9.22
N LYS A 153 -1.23 1.10 -8.38
CA LYS A 153 -0.32 1.44 -7.27
C LYS A 153 1.05 1.87 -7.82
N GLU A 154 1.62 1.11 -8.75
CA GLU A 154 2.91 1.42 -9.38
C GLU A 154 2.88 2.78 -10.10
N ASN A 155 1.86 3.03 -10.93
CA ASN A 155 1.70 4.31 -11.63
C ASN A 155 1.60 5.50 -10.67
N ARG A 156 1.04 5.31 -9.47
CA ARG A 156 0.96 6.38 -8.47
C ARG A 156 2.23 6.60 -7.66
N GLU A 157 3.06 5.57 -7.53
CA GLU A 157 4.43 5.77 -7.08
C GLU A 157 5.21 6.67 -8.07
N LEU A 158 4.81 6.67 -9.35
CA LEU A 158 5.35 7.50 -10.43
C LEU A 158 4.68 8.89 -10.53
N ASP A 159 3.36 9.02 -10.36
CA ASP A 159 2.64 10.32 -10.46
C ASP A 159 2.88 11.22 -9.24
N GLY A 160 3.05 10.65 -8.05
CA GLY A 160 3.51 11.41 -6.89
C GLY A 160 4.93 11.98 -7.06
N PHE A 161 5.63 11.59 -8.13
CA PHE A 161 6.94 12.09 -8.52
C PHE A 161 6.85 13.30 -9.48
N SER A 162 5.70 13.54 -10.12
CA SER A 162 5.52 14.54 -11.19
C SER A 162 4.61 15.72 -10.82
N ALA A 163 3.70 15.57 -9.85
CA ALA A 163 2.76 16.63 -9.45
C ALA A 163 3.44 17.85 -8.80
N ASP A 164 4.57 17.65 -8.12
CA ASP A 164 5.28 18.68 -7.34
C ASP A 164 6.19 19.59 -8.21
N GLU A 165 6.36 19.29 -9.50
CA GLU A 165 7.08 20.18 -10.45
C GLU A 165 6.25 21.43 -10.84
N SER A 166 4.95 21.45 -10.54
CA SER A 166 4.03 22.48 -11.02
C SER A 166 3.62 23.53 -10.00
N GLU A 167 3.80 23.29 -8.70
CA GLU A 167 3.44 24.24 -7.64
C GLU A 167 4.55 25.26 -7.32
N ASP A 168 5.81 24.95 -7.63
CA ASP A 168 6.95 25.86 -7.41
C ASP A 168 7.22 26.86 -8.55
N ALA A 169 6.38 26.89 -9.59
CA ALA A 169 6.53 27.86 -10.69
C ALA A 169 5.93 29.26 -10.38
N HIS A 170 5.25 29.42 -9.25
CA HIS A 170 4.66 30.69 -8.81
C HIS A 170 4.96 31.00 -7.32
N GLY A 171 6.24 31.26 -7.03
CA GLY A 171 6.72 31.87 -5.78
C GLY A 171 7.81 32.89 -6.05
#